data_AF-A0A537EBY5-F1
#
_entry.id   AF-A0A537EBY5-F1
#
_cell.length_a   1.000
_cell.length_b   1.000
_cell.length_c   1.000
_cell.angle_alpha   90.00
_cell.angle_beta   90.00
_cell.angle_gamma   90.00
#
_symmetry.space_group_name_H-M   'P 1'
#
loop_
_entity.id
_entity.type
_entity.pdbx_description
1 polymer ?
#
loop_
_entity_poly.entity_id
_entity_poly.type
_entity_poly.pdbx_seq_one_letter_code
_entity_poly.pdbx_strand_id
1 'polypeptide(L)'
;MNLAALVAFVLGSEFKTANGILRASDQRFGFIKRELEREFDETRVAWFFSLMGKNVGSEMEGLAYSTVLRDSSAQLTFLPYHSLYMLSISSYKYTDAKSIGKAWNYKGRAVENVLFNAVTSCLQTRHPMDGRKLLRYQLPDDKGDIDVAGFDKSNLLLMESKFWDSPTVESLESELDRFKLRVDYVQQNLSKLGFDEGLKITPVFFTPYAPLAMWSQIRLLPSVSSIIYFLTKNFGPRRFRLIDGDERISQYVQMDNNGQFIPLDGSGVASDIPEDLYRIQDGVVDQLGDNEIVVYVMTPAGTAYPIFCELTQPMALDLRTSGVGPGTVIRMGLYNLLGGWAPAQLCCFRVLKSFEETKGQSPAMVLTLANVSSARDEFVLRTWGEYGKEILDFAEKWDVDLFKLITRLEQKGQNYLSGVGIALGLQDMFHFVAQCPCGDAIGMPTTLAIRLRVLYPDGKLRCESCDPELESKLRELNSGPVRKAGYVPW
;
A
#
# COMPACT_ATOMS: atom_id res chain seq x y z
N MET A 1 19.30 -0.41 1.33
CA MET A 1 18.02 -0.25 0.61
C MET A 1 17.11 -1.40 1.03
N ASN A 2 15.99 -1.13 1.71
CA ASN A 2 15.05 -2.19 2.12
C ASN A 2 14.56 -2.96 0.87
N LEU A 3 14.43 -4.29 0.91
CA LEU A 3 13.95 -5.07 -0.24
C LEU A 3 12.55 -4.62 -0.69
N ALA A 4 11.72 -4.15 0.23
CA ALA A 4 10.45 -3.48 -0.10
C ALA A 4 10.68 -2.23 -0.96
N ALA A 5 11.72 -1.45 -0.64
CA ALA A 5 12.15 -0.30 -1.42
C ALA A 5 12.77 -0.72 -2.75
N LEU A 6 13.57 -1.79 -2.85
CA LEU A 6 14.08 -2.35 -4.12
C LEU A 6 12.93 -2.84 -5.02
N VAL A 7 11.97 -3.60 -4.48
CA VAL A 7 10.79 -4.09 -5.21
C VAL A 7 9.92 -2.91 -5.65
N ALA A 8 9.71 -1.90 -4.80
CA ALA A 8 9.03 -0.67 -5.19
C ALA A 8 9.82 0.17 -6.21
N PHE A 9 11.14 0.26 -6.08
CA PHE A 9 12.06 1.03 -6.95
C PHE A 9 12.19 0.40 -8.34
N VAL A 10 12.28 -0.92 -8.41
CA VAL A 10 12.60 -1.67 -9.65
C VAL A 10 11.34 -2.14 -10.37
N LEU A 11 10.23 -2.38 -9.65
CA LEU A 11 9.05 -3.11 -10.14
C LEU A 11 7.72 -2.34 -9.97
N GLY A 12 7.74 -1.15 -9.38
CA GLY A 12 6.54 -0.43 -8.95
C GLY A 12 5.57 0.03 -10.05
N SER A 13 6.01 0.21 -11.31
CA SER A 13 5.12 0.61 -12.41
C SER A 13 4.26 -0.53 -12.95
N GLU A 14 4.77 -1.76 -13.01
CA GLU A 14 4.03 -2.95 -13.46
C GLU A 14 3.08 -3.50 -12.39
N PHE A 15 3.32 -3.15 -11.11
CA PHE A 15 2.49 -3.55 -9.98
C PHE A 15 1.08 -2.90 -10.00
N LYS A 16 0.97 -1.68 -10.54
CA LYS A 16 -0.27 -0.88 -10.55
C LYS A 16 -1.35 -1.41 -11.51
N THR A 17 -0.99 -2.20 -12.51
CA THR A 17 -1.87 -2.47 -13.67
C THR A 17 -2.69 -3.76 -13.59
N ALA A 18 -2.48 -4.63 -12.59
CA ALA A 18 -3.08 -5.98 -12.59
C ALA A 18 -3.50 -6.51 -11.22
N ASN A 19 -4.27 -5.73 -10.44
CA ASN A 19 -4.92 -6.21 -9.20
C ASN A 19 -3.96 -6.82 -8.16
N GLY A 20 -2.76 -6.25 -8.01
CA GLY A 20 -1.78 -6.75 -7.05
C GLY A 20 -1.05 -8.02 -7.51
N ILE A 21 -0.90 -8.23 -8.82
CA ILE A 21 -0.05 -9.28 -9.40
C ILE A 21 1.06 -8.62 -10.20
N LEU A 22 2.32 -8.84 -9.84
CA LEU A 22 3.47 -8.42 -10.63
C LEU A 22 3.72 -9.42 -11.75
N ARG A 23 3.66 -8.96 -13.00
CA ARG A 23 3.99 -9.72 -14.21
C ARG A 23 5.39 -9.32 -14.67
N ALA A 24 6.37 -10.21 -14.54
CA ALA A 24 7.76 -9.96 -14.95
C ALA A 24 8.18 -10.87 -16.11
N SER A 25 8.91 -10.33 -17.09
CA SER A 25 9.61 -11.16 -18.08
C SER A 25 10.70 -11.99 -17.41
N ASP A 26 11.08 -13.13 -18.00
CA ASP A 26 12.15 -13.98 -17.47
C ASP A 26 13.48 -13.24 -17.25
N GLN A 27 13.82 -12.28 -18.13
CA GLN A 27 15.02 -11.44 -17.99
C GLN A 27 14.94 -10.51 -16.76
N ARG A 28 13.77 -9.90 -16.52
CA ARG A 28 13.53 -9.01 -15.39
C ARG A 28 13.47 -9.80 -14.08
N PHE A 29 12.87 -10.98 -14.10
CA PHE A 29 12.87 -11.92 -12.98
C PHE A 29 14.29 -12.38 -12.63
N GLY A 30 15.12 -12.68 -13.63
CA GLY A 30 16.54 -12.99 -13.43
C GLY A 30 17.35 -11.82 -12.85
N PHE A 31 17.00 -10.57 -13.17
CA PHE A 31 17.60 -9.40 -12.53
C PHE A 31 17.23 -9.29 -11.05
N ILE A 32 15.95 -9.41 -10.69
CA ILE A 32 15.48 -9.38 -9.29
C ILE A 32 16.19 -10.47 -8.47
N LYS A 33 16.25 -11.69 -9.01
CA LYS A 33 16.93 -12.81 -8.37
C LYS A 33 18.41 -12.51 -8.10
N ARG A 34 19.14 -11.97 -9.08
CA ARG A 34 20.57 -11.62 -8.91
C ARG A 34 20.81 -10.51 -7.90
N GLU A 35 19.98 -9.48 -7.89
CA GLU A 35 20.12 -8.39 -6.89
C GLU A 35 19.81 -8.90 -5.48
N LEU A 36 18.84 -9.81 -5.35
CA LEU A 36 18.57 -10.50 -4.09
C LEU A 36 19.73 -11.40 -3.65
N GLU A 37 20.30 -12.19 -4.57
CA GLU A 37 21.47 -13.05 -4.31
C GLU A 37 22.67 -12.24 -3.82
N ARG A 38 22.89 -11.06 -4.41
CA ARG A 38 23.96 -10.15 -4.01
C ARG A 38 23.78 -9.62 -2.59
N GLU A 39 22.55 -9.39 -2.17
CA GLU A 39 22.23 -8.76 -0.88
C GLU A 39 22.05 -9.78 0.27
N PHE A 40 21.53 -10.99 0.01
CA PHE A 40 20.99 -11.88 1.05
C PHE A 40 21.60 -13.29 1.11
N ASP A 41 22.78 -13.50 0.51
CA ASP A 41 23.47 -14.79 0.35
C ASP A 41 22.79 -15.75 -0.66
N GLU A 42 23.58 -16.20 -1.63
CA GLU A 42 23.15 -16.94 -2.83
C GLU A 42 22.41 -18.24 -2.46
N THR A 43 22.83 -18.92 -1.39
CA THR A 43 22.23 -20.20 -0.96
C THR A 43 20.79 -20.04 -0.47
N ARG A 44 20.51 -18.95 0.25
CA ARG A 44 19.18 -18.70 0.85
C ARG A 44 18.19 -18.13 -0.15
N VAL A 45 18.70 -17.31 -1.07
CA VAL A 45 17.91 -16.77 -2.18
C VAL A 45 17.62 -17.86 -3.21
N ALA A 46 18.61 -18.70 -3.53
CA ALA A 46 18.39 -19.90 -4.35
C ALA A 46 17.36 -20.83 -3.73
N TRP A 47 17.38 -21.03 -2.39
CA TRP A 47 16.35 -21.80 -1.68
C TRP A 47 14.94 -21.19 -1.86
N PHE A 48 14.78 -19.87 -1.61
CA PHE A 48 13.53 -19.14 -1.80
C PHE A 48 12.99 -19.28 -3.23
N PHE A 49 13.82 -19.05 -4.24
CA PHE A 49 13.41 -19.19 -5.65
C PHE A 49 13.21 -20.64 -6.08
N SER A 50 13.93 -21.61 -5.52
CA SER A 50 13.74 -23.04 -5.81
C SER A 50 12.41 -23.58 -5.26
N LEU A 51 11.95 -23.03 -4.13
CA LEU A 51 10.65 -23.37 -3.55
C LEU A 51 9.50 -22.74 -4.35
N MET A 52 9.69 -21.50 -4.80
CA MET A 52 8.69 -20.81 -5.62
C MET A 52 8.59 -21.33 -7.06
N GLY A 53 9.68 -21.87 -7.63
CA GLY A 53 9.74 -22.35 -9.02
C GLY A 53 9.27 -23.80 -9.25
N LYS A 54 8.83 -24.53 -8.22
CA LYS A 54 8.44 -25.95 -8.32
C LYS A 54 6.98 -26.22 -8.67
N ASN A 55 6.10 -25.21 -8.66
CA ASN A 55 4.69 -25.37 -9.05
C ASN A 55 4.49 -24.93 -10.51
N VAL A 56 4.73 -25.87 -11.44
CA VAL A 56 4.32 -25.74 -12.84
C VAL A 56 2.88 -26.23 -12.93
N GLY A 57 1.91 -25.34 -12.69
CA GLY A 57 0.49 -25.68 -12.78
C GLY A 57 -0.03 -25.51 -14.21
N SER A 58 -0.22 -26.61 -14.93
CA SER A 58 -0.88 -26.65 -16.25
C SER A 58 -2.41 -26.58 -16.19
N GLU A 59 -3.01 -26.33 -15.01
CA GLU A 59 -4.45 -26.23 -14.85
C GLU A 59 -4.78 -24.98 -14.01
N MET A 60 -5.57 -24.06 -14.58
CA MET A 60 -5.88 -22.74 -14.02
C MET A 60 -6.83 -22.77 -12.80
N GLU A 61 -7.30 -23.93 -12.37
CA GLU A 61 -8.18 -24.08 -11.19
C GLU A 61 -7.36 -24.24 -9.90
N GLY A 62 -6.89 -23.13 -9.34
CA GLY A 62 -6.12 -23.21 -8.08
C GLY A 62 -5.24 -22.03 -7.70
N LEU A 63 -5.58 -20.81 -8.15
CA LEU A 63 -4.81 -19.57 -7.87
C LEU A 63 -4.54 -19.30 -6.37
N ALA A 64 -5.27 -19.95 -5.45
CA ALA A 64 -5.15 -19.76 -4.01
C ALA A 64 -3.90 -20.41 -3.36
N TYR A 65 -3.13 -21.21 -4.09
CA TYR A 65 -2.09 -22.10 -3.52
C TYR A 65 -0.65 -21.84 -4.01
N SER A 66 -0.43 -20.89 -4.91
CA SER A 66 0.88 -20.72 -5.59
C SER A 66 1.52 -19.36 -5.31
N THR A 67 2.77 -19.37 -4.81
CA THR A 67 3.58 -18.19 -4.45
C THR A 67 4.20 -17.49 -5.67
N VAL A 68 4.41 -18.23 -6.76
CA VAL A 68 4.83 -17.74 -8.08
C VAL A 68 4.16 -18.60 -9.14
N LEU A 69 3.68 -17.99 -10.23
CA LEU A 69 3.18 -18.72 -11.40
C LEU A 69 4.04 -18.39 -12.60
N ARG A 70 4.54 -19.39 -13.32
CA ARG A 70 5.29 -19.19 -14.56
C ARG A 70 4.45 -19.64 -15.73
N ASP A 71 4.09 -18.71 -16.60
CA ASP A 71 3.53 -19.00 -17.91
C ASP A 71 4.68 -19.21 -18.89
N SER A 72 5.00 -20.49 -19.11
CA SER A 72 6.06 -20.93 -20.02
C SER A 72 5.77 -20.60 -21.48
N SER A 73 4.49 -20.43 -21.87
CA SER A 73 4.10 -20.13 -23.25
C SER A 73 4.34 -18.66 -23.60
N ALA A 74 4.14 -17.78 -22.62
CA ALA A 74 4.33 -16.35 -22.77
C ALA A 74 5.64 -15.82 -22.17
N GLN A 75 6.48 -16.69 -21.59
CA GLN A 75 7.74 -16.38 -20.88
C GLN A 75 7.57 -15.35 -19.76
N LEU A 76 6.49 -15.50 -18.99
CA LEU A 76 6.10 -14.53 -17.97
C LEU A 76 5.97 -15.18 -16.61
N THR A 77 6.41 -14.45 -15.60
CA THR A 77 6.34 -14.86 -14.20
C THR A 77 5.40 -13.92 -13.45
N PHE A 78 4.42 -14.48 -12.75
CA PHE A 78 3.43 -13.77 -11.96
C PHE A 78 3.72 -13.92 -10.46
N LEU A 79 3.79 -12.79 -9.75
CA LEU A 79 4.10 -12.67 -8.33
C LEU A 79 2.94 -11.95 -7.62
N PRO A 80 2.10 -12.65 -6.85
CA PRO A 80 1.00 -12.01 -6.09
C PRO A 80 1.49 -11.06 -5.00
N TYR A 81 0.69 -10.03 -4.67
CA TYR A 81 0.98 -9.01 -3.66
C TYR A 81 1.27 -9.60 -2.30
N HIS A 82 0.53 -10.64 -1.90
CA HIS A 82 0.78 -11.32 -0.63
C HIS A 82 2.18 -11.95 -0.60
N SER A 83 2.67 -12.52 -1.70
CA SER A 83 4.01 -13.12 -1.77
C SER A 83 5.10 -12.05 -1.68
N LEU A 84 4.88 -10.89 -2.29
CA LEU A 84 5.76 -9.73 -2.19
C LEU A 84 5.71 -9.06 -0.80
N TYR A 85 4.54 -9.01 -0.17
CA TYR A 85 4.37 -8.53 1.20
C TYR A 85 5.07 -9.46 2.19
N MET A 86 4.91 -10.78 2.03
CA MET A 86 5.59 -11.80 2.81
C MET A 86 7.11 -11.76 2.63
N LEU A 87 7.57 -11.51 1.40
CA LEU A 87 8.97 -11.26 1.08
C LEU A 87 9.47 -9.98 1.77
N SER A 88 8.73 -8.88 1.70
CA SER A 88 9.08 -7.59 2.31
C SER A 88 9.18 -7.66 3.84
N ILE A 89 8.27 -8.40 4.48
CA ILE A 89 8.28 -8.59 5.93
C ILE A 89 9.38 -9.58 6.31
N SER A 90 9.61 -10.63 5.52
CA SER A 90 10.70 -11.58 5.76
C SER A 90 12.08 -10.97 5.54
N SER A 91 12.18 -9.90 4.73
CA SER A 91 13.41 -9.13 4.58
C SER A 91 13.69 -8.12 5.68
N TYR A 92 12.69 -7.80 6.52
CA TYR A 92 12.83 -6.78 7.56
C TYR A 92 13.88 -7.15 8.63
N LYS A 93 14.10 -8.45 8.85
CA LYS A 93 15.17 -8.97 9.75
C LYS A 93 16.59 -8.72 9.22
N TYR A 94 16.73 -8.30 7.97
CA TYR A 94 17.99 -7.98 7.31
C TYR A 94 18.17 -6.47 7.10
N THR A 95 17.28 -5.64 7.67
CA THR A 95 17.49 -4.20 7.79
C THR A 95 18.32 -3.91 9.05
N ASP A 96 18.99 -2.76 9.13
CA ASP A 96 19.82 -2.32 10.27
C ASP A 96 19.02 -2.09 11.59
N ALA A 97 17.80 -2.62 11.68
CA ALA A 97 17.00 -2.64 12.89
C ALA A 97 17.74 -3.42 14.00
N LYS A 98 18.42 -2.67 14.88
CA LYS A 98 19.27 -3.14 16.00
C LYS A 98 18.61 -4.10 17.01
N SER A 99 17.36 -4.52 16.82
CA SER A 99 16.68 -5.48 17.67
C SER A 99 15.80 -6.42 16.86
N ILE A 100 16.32 -7.62 16.58
CA ILE A 100 15.62 -8.72 15.91
C ILE A 100 14.22 -8.95 16.51
N GLY A 101 14.06 -8.86 17.84
CA GLY A 101 12.76 -9.01 18.52
C GLY A 101 11.70 -7.96 18.12
N LYS A 102 12.08 -6.70 17.86
CA LYS A 102 11.11 -5.69 17.38
C LYS A 102 10.64 -5.98 15.96
N ALA A 103 11.51 -6.49 15.10
CA ALA A 103 11.15 -6.87 13.73
C ALA A 103 10.16 -8.05 13.72
N TRP A 104 10.38 -9.06 14.56
CA TRP A 104 9.44 -10.18 14.73
C TRP A 104 8.07 -9.74 15.25
N ASN A 105 8.04 -8.86 16.25
CA ASN A 105 6.79 -8.31 16.77
C ASN A 105 6.04 -7.49 15.71
N TYR A 106 6.76 -6.71 14.90
CA TYR A 106 6.15 -5.98 13.78
C TYR A 106 5.58 -6.94 12.73
N LYS A 107 6.31 -8.00 12.35
CA LYS A 107 5.88 -9.05 11.43
C LYS A 107 4.60 -9.74 11.90
N GLY A 108 4.57 -10.19 13.15
CA GLY A 108 3.38 -10.82 13.75
C GLY A 108 2.17 -9.88 13.68
N ARG A 109 2.34 -8.64 14.17
CA ARG A 109 1.25 -7.64 14.16
C ARG A 109 0.72 -7.34 12.77
N ALA A 110 1.60 -7.22 11.79
CA ALA A 110 1.24 -6.91 10.42
C ALA A 110 0.43 -8.05 9.78
N VAL A 111 0.75 -9.31 10.09
CA VAL A 111 -0.01 -10.49 9.65
C VAL A 111 -1.38 -10.54 10.33
N GLU A 112 -1.43 -10.36 11.65
CA GLU A 112 -2.69 -10.34 12.41
C GLU A 112 -3.66 -9.28 11.88
N ASN A 113 -3.18 -8.08 11.54
CA ASN A 113 -4.01 -7.03 10.95
C ASN A 113 -4.62 -7.46 9.61
N VAL A 114 -3.86 -8.16 8.77
CA VAL A 114 -4.37 -8.70 7.49
C VAL A 114 -5.43 -9.76 7.72
N LEU A 115 -5.19 -10.67 8.66
CA LEU A 115 -6.15 -11.71 9.04
C LEU A 115 -7.43 -11.11 9.64
N PHE A 116 -7.29 -10.09 10.48
CA PHE A 116 -8.43 -9.38 11.06
C PHE A 116 -9.30 -8.73 10.01
N ASN A 117 -8.71 -8.10 8.98
CA ASN A 117 -9.47 -7.54 7.87
C ASN A 117 -10.23 -8.63 7.08
N ALA A 118 -9.59 -9.78 6.85
CA ALA A 118 -10.26 -10.92 6.23
C ALA A 118 -11.47 -11.40 7.07
N VAL A 119 -11.30 -11.57 8.39
CA VAL A 119 -12.39 -11.97 9.30
C VAL A 119 -13.51 -10.95 9.32
N THR A 120 -13.18 -9.65 9.34
CA THR A 120 -14.12 -8.53 9.35
C THR A 120 -15.06 -8.53 8.13
N SER A 121 -14.59 -9.01 6.98
CA SER A 121 -15.40 -9.14 5.77
C SER A 121 -16.54 -10.17 5.86
N CYS A 122 -16.44 -11.11 6.80
CA CYS A 122 -17.38 -12.23 6.96
C CYS A 122 -18.10 -12.23 8.31
N LEU A 123 -17.50 -11.68 9.37
CA LEU A 123 -17.96 -11.79 10.75
C LEU A 123 -17.99 -10.44 11.48
N GLN A 124 -18.71 -10.40 12.60
CA GLN A 124 -18.67 -9.29 13.56
C GLN A 124 -17.36 -9.35 14.34
N THR A 125 -16.59 -8.27 14.31
CA THR A 125 -15.25 -8.21 14.95
C THR A 125 -15.18 -7.16 16.06
N ARG A 126 -16.34 -6.67 16.52
CA ARG A 126 -16.45 -5.82 17.72
C ARG A 126 -17.15 -6.60 18.83
N HIS A 127 -16.54 -6.62 19.99
CA HIS A 127 -17.00 -7.36 21.15
C HIS A 127 -18.39 -6.85 21.60
N PRO A 128 -19.36 -7.75 21.87
CA PRO A 128 -20.77 -7.39 22.03
C PRO A 128 -21.06 -6.54 23.29
N MET A 129 -20.22 -6.64 24.34
CA MET A 129 -20.45 -5.89 25.58
C MET A 129 -19.85 -4.48 25.57
N ASP A 130 -18.68 -4.30 24.98
CA ASP A 130 -17.86 -3.09 25.14
C ASP A 130 -17.42 -2.46 23.82
N GLY A 131 -17.79 -3.06 22.68
CA GLY A 131 -17.52 -2.53 21.34
C GLY A 131 -16.05 -2.58 20.91
N ARG A 132 -15.16 -3.12 21.74
CA ARG A 132 -13.72 -3.21 21.46
C ARG A 132 -13.46 -4.18 20.31
N LYS A 133 -12.39 -3.94 19.54
CA LYS A 133 -12.00 -4.85 18.44
C LYS A 133 -11.56 -6.20 19.01
N LEU A 134 -12.01 -7.27 18.37
CA LEU A 134 -11.57 -8.65 18.59
C LEU A 134 -10.25 -8.94 17.87
N LEU A 135 -9.26 -8.05 18.05
CA LEU A 135 -7.90 -8.14 17.53
C LEU A 135 -6.96 -8.08 18.73
N ARG A 136 -6.14 -9.13 18.92
CA ARG A 136 -5.29 -9.32 20.11
C ARG A 136 -6.11 -9.22 21.40
N TYR A 137 -7.25 -9.91 21.40
CA TYR A 137 -8.22 -9.86 22.48
C TYR A 137 -7.65 -10.59 23.70
N GLN A 138 -7.39 -9.83 24.76
CA GLN A 138 -6.89 -10.37 26.03
C GLN A 138 -8.02 -11.09 26.76
N LEU A 139 -7.83 -12.38 27.04
CA LEU A 139 -8.75 -13.15 27.86
C LEU A 139 -8.57 -12.74 29.34
N PRO A 140 -9.66 -12.72 30.14
CA PRO A 140 -9.57 -12.52 31.59
C PRO A 140 -8.69 -13.56 32.28
N ASP A 141 -8.36 -13.31 33.55
CA ASP A 141 -7.65 -14.25 34.42
C ASP A 141 -6.27 -14.70 33.89
N ASP A 142 -5.59 -13.83 33.12
CA ASP A 142 -4.28 -14.07 32.54
C ASP A 142 -4.21 -15.36 31.70
N LYS A 143 -5.31 -15.65 30.97
CA LYS A 143 -5.39 -16.82 30.07
C LYS A 143 -4.73 -16.58 28.70
N GLY A 144 -4.00 -15.48 28.57
CA GLY A 144 -3.38 -15.03 27.34
C GLY A 144 -4.36 -14.35 26.41
N ASP A 145 -3.99 -14.26 25.14
CA ASP A 145 -4.72 -13.56 24.11
C ASP A 145 -5.15 -14.45 22.95
N ILE A 146 -6.18 -13.99 22.25
CA ILE A 146 -6.59 -14.49 20.94
C ILE A 146 -6.20 -13.45 19.89
N ASP A 147 -5.34 -13.84 18.96
CA ASP A 147 -4.79 -12.94 17.94
C ASP A 147 -5.89 -12.29 17.11
N VAL A 148 -6.86 -13.07 16.62
CA VAL A 148 -8.00 -12.58 15.85
C VAL A 148 -9.26 -13.37 16.21
N ALA A 149 -10.38 -12.70 16.45
CA ALA A 149 -11.67 -13.35 16.62
C ALA A 149 -12.79 -12.62 15.89
N GLY A 150 -13.88 -13.34 15.63
CA GLY A 150 -15.10 -12.78 15.06
C GLY A 150 -16.27 -13.73 15.21
N PHE A 151 -17.49 -13.22 15.20
CA PHE A 151 -18.68 -14.02 15.44
C PHE A 151 -19.85 -13.67 14.52
N ASP A 152 -20.79 -14.59 14.40
CA ASP A 152 -22.12 -14.37 13.84
C ASP A 152 -23.17 -14.85 14.85
N LYS A 153 -24.39 -15.11 14.39
CA LYS A 153 -25.49 -15.56 15.26
C LYS A 153 -25.32 -16.99 15.80
N SER A 154 -24.42 -17.78 15.25
CA SER A 154 -24.33 -19.22 15.50
C SER A 154 -22.90 -19.71 15.72
N ASN A 155 -21.89 -18.92 15.35
CA ASN A 155 -20.50 -19.30 15.40
C ASN A 155 -19.62 -18.21 16.03
N LEU A 156 -18.58 -18.65 16.73
CA LEU A 156 -17.46 -17.82 17.18
C LEU A 156 -16.18 -18.37 16.55
N LEU A 157 -15.56 -17.61 15.66
CA LEU A 157 -14.23 -17.90 15.13
C LEU A 157 -13.18 -17.40 16.12
N LEU A 158 -12.26 -18.28 16.51
CA LEU A 158 -11.04 -17.94 17.23
C LEU A 158 -9.86 -18.29 16.35
N MET A 159 -8.91 -17.37 16.18
CA MET A 159 -7.75 -17.56 15.33
C MET A 159 -6.47 -17.17 16.06
N GLU A 160 -5.50 -18.08 16.06
CA GLU A 160 -4.11 -17.84 16.43
C GLU A 160 -3.25 -17.75 15.16
N SER A 161 -2.23 -16.91 15.17
CA SER A 161 -1.33 -16.67 14.05
C SER A 161 0.13 -16.76 14.49
N LYS A 162 0.87 -17.71 13.91
CA LYS A 162 2.31 -17.82 14.09
C LYS A 162 3.04 -17.72 12.77
N PHE A 163 3.86 -16.69 12.66
CA PHE A 163 4.69 -16.45 11.49
C PHE A 163 6.14 -16.88 11.75
N TRP A 164 6.44 -18.16 11.56
CA TRP A 164 7.78 -18.70 11.72
C TRP A 164 8.44 -18.96 10.38
N ASP A 165 9.77 -18.80 10.31
CA ASP A 165 10.52 -19.06 9.08
C ASP A 165 10.76 -20.57 8.86
N SER A 166 10.88 -21.37 9.94
CA SER A 166 11.02 -22.84 9.91
C SER A 166 10.71 -23.46 11.30
N PRO A 167 9.44 -23.70 11.67
CA PRO A 167 9.12 -24.33 12.95
C PRO A 167 9.46 -25.82 12.98
N THR A 168 9.88 -26.35 14.12
CA THR A 168 9.87 -27.80 14.36
C THR A 168 8.46 -28.27 14.66
N VAL A 169 8.14 -29.53 14.37
CA VAL A 169 6.82 -30.12 14.69
C VAL A 169 6.51 -29.97 16.19
N GLU A 170 7.48 -30.26 17.06
CA GLU A 170 7.36 -30.13 18.52
C GLU A 170 7.04 -28.68 18.94
N SER A 171 7.70 -27.68 18.34
CA SER A 171 7.41 -26.26 18.66
C SER A 171 6.00 -25.85 18.23
N LEU A 172 5.50 -26.39 17.12
CA LEU A 172 4.15 -26.14 16.64
C LEU A 172 3.11 -26.83 17.54
N GLU A 173 3.34 -28.09 17.92
CA GLU A 173 2.45 -28.85 18.81
C GLU A 173 2.28 -28.14 20.17
N SER A 174 3.38 -27.65 20.76
CA SER A 174 3.32 -26.87 22.01
C SER A 174 2.45 -25.60 21.91
N GLU A 175 2.44 -24.94 20.75
CA GLU A 175 1.62 -23.74 20.52
C GLU A 175 0.16 -24.10 20.22
N LEU A 176 -0.08 -25.22 19.51
CA LEU A 176 -1.42 -25.75 19.30
C LEU A 176 -2.07 -26.23 20.60
N ASP A 177 -1.31 -26.84 21.50
CA ASP A 177 -1.76 -27.21 22.86
C ASP A 177 -2.17 -25.96 23.66
N ARG A 178 -1.34 -24.91 23.63
CA ARG A 178 -1.66 -23.63 24.28
C ARG A 178 -2.91 -23.00 23.70
N PHE A 179 -3.03 -22.98 22.37
CA PHE A 179 -4.22 -22.44 21.72
C PHE A 179 -5.47 -23.26 22.06
N LYS A 180 -5.37 -24.59 22.11
CA LYS A 180 -6.46 -25.46 22.55
C LYS A 180 -6.94 -25.13 23.97
N LEU A 181 -6.03 -24.91 24.91
CA LEU A 181 -6.40 -24.49 26.27
C LEU A 181 -7.17 -23.15 26.29
N ARG A 182 -6.80 -22.20 25.43
CA ARG A 182 -7.54 -20.93 25.28
C ARG A 182 -8.92 -21.15 24.68
N VAL A 183 -9.02 -21.98 23.64
CA VAL A 183 -10.31 -22.36 23.01
C VAL A 183 -11.23 -23.02 24.04
N ASP A 184 -10.72 -23.96 24.83
CA ASP A 184 -11.48 -24.65 25.87
C ASP A 184 -11.93 -23.68 26.97
N TYR A 185 -11.07 -22.74 27.37
CA TYR A 185 -11.45 -21.68 28.32
C TYR A 185 -12.59 -20.81 27.78
N VAL A 186 -12.51 -20.37 26.52
CA VAL A 186 -13.58 -19.56 25.90
C VAL A 186 -14.88 -20.36 25.83
N GLN A 187 -14.82 -21.63 25.42
CA GLN A 187 -15.99 -22.51 25.34
C GLN A 187 -16.75 -22.63 26.67
N GLN A 188 -16.01 -22.68 27.79
CA GLN A 188 -16.58 -22.82 29.13
C GLN A 188 -17.06 -21.50 29.74
N ASN A 189 -16.70 -20.35 29.15
CA ASN A 189 -16.95 -19.02 29.72
C ASN A 189 -17.61 -18.04 28.74
N LEU A 190 -18.28 -18.52 27.67
CA LEU A 190 -18.91 -17.67 26.66
C LEU A 190 -19.77 -16.55 27.26
N SER A 191 -20.69 -16.88 28.17
CA SER A 191 -21.57 -15.88 28.81
C SER A 191 -20.83 -14.85 29.64
N LYS A 192 -19.79 -15.27 30.38
CA LYS A 192 -18.93 -14.34 31.15
C LYS A 192 -18.13 -13.42 30.24
N LEU A 193 -17.76 -13.91 29.06
CA LEU A 193 -17.08 -13.16 28.02
C LEU A 193 -18.06 -12.33 27.17
N GLY A 194 -19.37 -12.34 27.46
CA GLY A 194 -20.36 -11.53 26.76
C GLY A 194 -20.91 -12.15 25.47
N PHE A 195 -20.58 -13.39 25.18
CA PHE A 195 -21.06 -14.12 24.01
C PHE A 195 -22.25 -15.03 24.37
N ASP A 196 -23.07 -15.35 23.36
CA ASP A 196 -24.15 -16.32 23.50
C ASP A 196 -23.58 -17.73 23.75
N GLU A 197 -24.11 -18.43 24.75
CA GLU A 197 -23.66 -19.79 25.13
C GLU A 197 -23.93 -20.83 24.03
N GLY A 198 -24.85 -20.55 23.10
CA GLY A 198 -25.16 -21.39 21.96
C GLY A 198 -24.16 -21.29 20.79
N LEU A 199 -23.18 -20.38 20.85
CA LEU A 199 -22.21 -20.23 19.77
C LEU A 199 -21.30 -21.44 19.64
N LYS A 200 -21.19 -21.94 18.41
CA LYS A 200 -20.22 -22.98 18.05
C LYS A 200 -18.84 -22.35 17.82
N ILE A 201 -17.86 -22.78 18.60
CA ILE A 201 -16.48 -22.31 18.41
C ILE A 201 -15.82 -22.99 17.21
N THR A 202 -15.24 -22.19 16.34
CA THR A 202 -14.47 -22.62 15.17
C THR A 202 -13.01 -22.16 15.33
N PRO A 203 -12.11 -23.05 15.78
CA PRO A 203 -10.71 -22.68 15.98
C PRO A 203 -9.88 -22.83 14.70
N VAL A 204 -9.11 -21.79 14.37
CA VAL A 204 -8.20 -21.74 13.23
C VAL A 204 -6.81 -21.36 13.71
N PHE A 205 -5.78 -21.99 13.15
CA PHE A 205 -4.39 -21.66 13.40
C PHE A 205 -3.71 -21.33 12.08
N PHE A 206 -3.24 -20.09 11.95
CA PHE A 206 -2.47 -19.65 10.80
C PHE A 206 -0.99 -19.93 11.03
N THR A 207 -0.37 -20.67 10.10
CA THR A 207 1.09 -20.81 10.03
C THR A 207 1.51 -21.13 8.60
N PRO A 208 2.47 -20.38 8.01
CA PRO A 208 2.85 -20.56 6.61
C PRO A 208 3.37 -21.96 6.28
N TYR A 209 3.82 -22.71 7.29
CA TYR A 209 4.41 -24.04 7.16
C TYR A 209 3.64 -25.07 7.99
N ALA A 210 2.32 -25.15 7.79
CA ALA A 210 1.50 -26.17 8.42
C ALA A 210 1.90 -27.58 7.94
N PRO A 211 2.40 -28.48 8.82
CA PRO A 211 2.74 -29.84 8.42
C PRO A 211 1.51 -30.74 8.23
N LEU A 212 0.35 -30.31 8.75
CA LEU A 212 -0.92 -31.03 8.76
C LEU A 212 -2.06 -30.03 8.50
N ALA A 213 -3.19 -30.49 7.95
CA ALA A 213 -4.36 -29.64 7.72
C ALA A 213 -5.23 -29.42 8.97
N MET A 214 -5.10 -30.30 9.96
CA MET A 214 -5.90 -30.29 11.18
C MET A 214 -5.10 -30.90 12.33
N TRP A 215 -5.28 -30.36 13.53
CA TRP A 215 -4.75 -30.91 14.77
C TRP A 215 -5.85 -30.85 15.82
N SER A 216 -6.27 -32.01 16.35
CA SER A 216 -7.50 -32.10 17.16
C SER A 216 -8.69 -31.50 16.37
N GLN A 217 -9.37 -30.48 16.90
CA GLN A 217 -10.43 -29.72 16.23
C GLN A 217 -9.94 -28.42 15.56
N ILE A 218 -8.64 -28.10 15.66
CA ILE A 218 -8.04 -26.87 15.15
C ILE A 218 -7.68 -27.06 13.68
N ARG A 219 -8.18 -26.16 12.82
CA ARG A 219 -7.81 -26.15 11.40
C ARG A 219 -6.53 -25.36 11.20
N LEU A 220 -5.56 -25.95 10.53
CA LEU A 220 -4.31 -25.26 10.20
C LEU A 220 -4.40 -24.73 8.77
N LEU A 221 -4.27 -23.41 8.62
CA LEU A 221 -4.42 -22.74 7.33
C LEU A 221 -3.11 -22.02 6.96
N PRO A 222 -2.44 -22.39 5.86
CA PRO A 222 -1.09 -21.92 5.57
C PRO A 222 -1.02 -20.58 4.84
N SER A 223 -2.14 -20.03 4.41
CA SER A 223 -2.16 -18.76 3.68
C SER A 223 -3.36 -17.89 4.03
N VAL A 224 -3.20 -16.57 3.89
CA VAL A 224 -4.30 -15.61 4.00
C VAL A 224 -5.42 -15.96 3.00
N SER A 225 -5.08 -16.38 1.78
CA SER A 225 -6.05 -16.84 0.78
C SER A 225 -6.85 -18.06 1.26
N SER A 226 -6.20 -19.05 1.89
CA SER A 226 -6.89 -20.21 2.45
C SER A 226 -7.83 -19.83 3.60
N ILE A 227 -7.47 -18.80 4.37
CA ILE A 227 -8.32 -18.22 5.40
C ILE A 227 -9.52 -17.51 4.77
N ILE A 228 -9.34 -16.63 3.79
CA ILE A 228 -10.44 -15.93 3.11
C ILE A 228 -11.40 -16.92 2.47
N TYR A 229 -10.87 -17.95 1.79
CA TYR A 229 -11.70 -19.00 1.20
C TYR A 229 -12.48 -19.77 2.27
N PHE A 230 -11.82 -20.16 3.36
CA PHE A 230 -12.47 -20.80 4.50
C PHE A 230 -13.59 -19.92 5.07
N LEU A 231 -13.32 -18.65 5.30
CA LEU A 231 -14.28 -17.70 5.86
C LEU A 231 -15.49 -17.53 4.95
N THR A 232 -15.26 -17.26 3.67
CA THR A 232 -16.32 -17.07 2.68
C THR A 232 -17.17 -18.32 2.52
N LYS A 233 -16.56 -19.51 2.53
CA LYS A 233 -17.27 -20.78 2.37
C LYS A 233 -18.11 -21.15 3.59
N ASN A 234 -17.65 -20.84 4.81
CA ASN A 234 -18.31 -21.31 6.04
C ASN A 234 -19.23 -20.26 6.68
N PHE A 235 -18.93 -18.97 6.50
CA PHE A 235 -19.71 -17.87 7.10
C PHE A 235 -20.43 -17.01 6.04
N GLY A 236 -19.95 -17.04 4.80
CA GLY A 236 -20.43 -16.15 3.74
C GLY A 236 -19.94 -14.71 3.93
N PRO A 237 -20.11 -13.85 2.91
CA PRO A 237 -19.82 -12.43 3.04
C PRO A 237 -20.77 -11.79 4.06
N ARG A 238 -20.24 -10.91 4.91
CA ARG A 238 -21.06 -10.20 5.88
C ARG A 238 -21.97 -9.23 5.16
N ARG A 239 -23.28 -9.37 5.41
CA ARG A 239 -24.27 -8.39 4.92
C ARG A 239 -24.11 -7.10 5.71
N PHE A 240 -23.99 -6.00 4.99
CA PHE A 240 -24.07 -4.65 5.55
C PHE A 240 -25.39 -3.98 5.14
N ARG A 241 -25.74 -2.92 5.85
CA ARG A 241 -26.81 -2.01 5.47
C ARG A 241 -26.20 -0.63 5.33
N LEU A 242 -26.60 0.08 4.28
CA LEU A 242 -26.25 1.48 4.14
C LEU A 242 -26.98 2.30 5.21
N ILE A 243 -26.34 3.37 5.66
CA ILE A 243 -26.83 4.28 6.70
C ILE A 243 -27.01 5.69 6.14
N ASP A 244 -27.77 6.54 6.83
CA ASP A 244 -27.98 7.93 6.39
C ASP A 244 -26.79 8.86 6.73
N GLY A 245 -25.85 8.40 7.56
CA GLY A 245 -24.68 9.16 8.02
C GLY A 245 -24.92 9.95 9.31
N ASP A 246 -23.86 10.53 9.87
CA ASP A 246 -23.91 11.38 11.07
C ASP A 246 -23.90 12.86 10.68
N GLU A 247 -24.87 13.65 11.17
CA GLU A 247 -25.01 15.07 10.83
C GLU A 247 -23.76 15.89 11.20
N ARG A 248 -23.05 15.53 12.28
CA ARG A 248 -21.84 16.24 12.73
C ARG A 248 -20.70 16.05 11.73
N ILE A 249 -20.58 14.84 11.17
CA ILE A 249 -19.61 14.54 10.11
C ILE A 249 -19.96 15.33 8.85
N SER A 250 -21.25 15.38 8.49
CA SER A 250 -21.72 16.19 7.36
C SER A 250 -21.40 17.68 7.53
N GLN A 251 -21.72 18.27 8.68
CA GLN A 251 -21.41 19.67 8.97
C GLN A 251 -19.91 19.95 8.89
N TYR A 252 -19.08 19.07 9.45
CA TYR A 252 -17.62 19.21 9.37
C TYR A 252 -17.13 19.20 7.92
N VAL A 253 -17.59 18.23 7.11
CA VAL A 253 -17.26 18.13 5.68
C VAL A 253 -17.64 19.39 4.92
N GLN A 254 -18.77 20.03 5.25
CA GLN A 254 -19.20 21.27 4.61
C GLN A 254 -18.39 22.49 5.05
N MET A 255 -18.00 22.58 6.32
CA MET A 255 -17.34 23.78 6.87
C MET A 255 -15.82 23.81 6.70
N ASP A 256 -15.16 22.65 6.68
CA ASP A 256 -13.71 22.59 6.59
C ASP A 256 -13.23 23.06 5.20
N ASN A 257 -12.37 24.07 5.20
CA ASN A 257 -11.78 24.65 3.99
C ASN A 257 -10.30 24.27 3.80
N ASN A 258 -9.67 23.63 4.79
CA ASN A 258 -8.28 23.18 4.69
C ASN A 258 -8.24 21.87 3.91
N GLY A 259 -7.26 21.66 3.03
CA GLY A 259 -7.06 20.36 2.37
C GLY A 259 -6.82 19.25 3.39
N GLN A 260 -7.55 18.14 3.28
CA GLN A 260 -7.44 16.96 4.15
C GLN A 260 -7.04 15.74 3.34
N PHE A 261 -5.79 15.73 2.87
CA PHE A 261 -5.22 14.56 2.21
C PHE A 261 -4.81 13.47 3.21
N ILE A 262 -4.64 13.85 4.48
CA ILE A 262 -4.50 12.92 5.59
C ILE A 262 -5.90 12.59 6.08
N PRO A 263 -6.24 11.32 6.27
CA PRO A 263 -7.54 10.99 6.75
C PRO A 263 -7.70 11.35 8.22
N LEU A 264 -8.78 12.06 8.53
CA LEU A 264 -9.21 12.38 9.88
C LEU A 264 -10.20 11.32 10.36
N ASP A 265 -9.93 10.71 11.51
CA ASP A 265 -10.88 9.82 12.17
C ASP A 265 -12.06 10.64 12.74
N GLY A 266 -13.28 10.10 12.63
CA GLY A 266 -14.50 10.76 13.12
C GLY A 266 -14.49 11.05 14.62
N SER A 267 -13.76 10.27 15.43
CA SER A 267 -13.54 10.57 16.85
C SER A 267 -12.83 11.91 17.09
N GLY A 268 -12.08 12.40 16.09
CA GLY A 268 -11.47 13.73 16.10
C GLY A 268 -12.46 14.87 15.86
N VAL A 269 -13.66 14.58 15.35
CA VAL A 269 -14.76 15.55 15.19
C VAL A 269 -15.61 15.62 16.45
N ALA A 270 -15.96 14.47 17.02
CA ALA A 270 -16.70 14.37 18.26
C ALA A 270 -16.24 13.14 19.07
N SER A 271 -15.91 13.34 20.34
CA SER A 271 -15.27 12.32 21.19
C SER A 271 -16.13 11.10 21.51
N ASP A 272 -17.45 11.20 21.33
CA ASP A 272 -18.41 10.11 21.48
C ASP A 272 -18.57 9.26 20.21
N ILE A 273 -18.03 9.70 19.07
CA ILE A 273 -17.95 8.88 17.87
C ILE A 273 -16.84 7.83 18.08
N PRO A 274 -17.15 6.53 17.98
CA PRO A 274 -16.15 5.49 18.10
C PRO A 274 -15.04 5.61 17.04
N GLU A 275 -13.81 5.31 17.45
CA GLU A 275 -12.66 5.20 16.53
C GLU A 275 -12.94 4.20 15.40
N ASP A 276 -12.44 4.52 14.21
CA ASP A 276 -12.59 3.79 12.96
C ASP A 276 -14.04 3.60 12.48
N LEU A 277 -14.99 4.41 12.98
CA LEU A 277 -16.38 4.37 12.51
C LEU A 277 -16.59 5.27 11.30
N TYR A 278 -16.11 6.50 11.39
CA TYR A 278 -16.16 7.49 10.31
C TYR A 278 -14.76 7.96 9.96
N ARG A 279 -14.56 8.33 8.69
CA ARG A 279 -13.32 8.90 8.18
C ARG A 279 -13.61 10.03 7.23
N ILE A 280 -12.91 11.13 7.41
CA ILE A 280 -12.99 12.30 6.54
C ILE A 280 -11.69 12.39 5.76
N GLN A 281 -11.79 12.50 4.44
CA GLN A 281 -10.61 12.67 3.58
C GLN A 281 -11.00 13.21 2.22
N ASP A 282 -10.03 13.83 1.55
CA ASP A 282 -10.15 14.25 0.17
C ASP A 282 -9.88 13.08 -0.78
N GLY A 283 -10.60 13.05 -1.89
CA GLY A 283 -10.44 12.05 -2.93
C GLY A 283 -10.76 12.59 -4.31
N VAL A 284 -10.27 11.89 -5.33
CA VAL A 284 -10.51 12.23 -6.74
C VAL A 284 -11.34 11.14 -7.37
N VAL A 285 -12.51 11.52 -7.87
CA VAL A 285 -13.46 10.60 -8.48
C VAL A 285 -12.84 9.99 -9.73
N ASP A 286 -12.89 8.68 -9.86
CA ASP A 286 -12.51 7.96 -11.07
C ASP A 286 -13.76 7.52 -11.83
N GLN A 287 -14.70 6.90 -11.13
CA GLN A 287 -15.94 6.36 -11.71
C GLN A 287 -17.11 6.65 -10.78
N LEU A 288 -18.28 6.92 -11.38
CA LEU A 288 -19.54 7.12 -10.68
C LEU A 288 -20.61 6.21 -11.30
N GLY A 289 -21.06 5.21 -10.54
CA GLY A 289 -22.16 4.32 -10.88
C GLY A 289 -23.49 4.75 -10.26
N ASP A 290 -24.47 3.85 -10.27
CA ASP A 290 -25.78 4.06 -9.62
C ASP A 290 -25.75 3.77 -8.11
N ASN A 291 -24.91 2.82 -7.68
CA ASN A 291 -24.82 2.35 -6.30
C ASN A 291 -23.38 2.37 -5.75
N GLU A 292 -22.40 2.76 -6.57
CA GLU A 292 -20.99 2.74 -6.19
C GLU A 292 -20.29 3.96 -6.80
N ILE A 293 -19.31 4.49 -6.07
CA ILE A 293 -18.32 5.44 -6.57
C ILE A 293 -16.92 4.87 -6.34
N VAL A 294 -16.06 4.99 -7.35
CA VAL A 294 -14.64 4.70 -7.24
C VAL A 294 -13.90 6.02 -7.09
N VAL A 295 -13.14 6.14 -6.00
CA VAL A 295 -12.42 7.37 -5.67
C VAL A 295 -10.97 7.03 -5.34
N TYR A 296 -10.02 7.76 -5.92
CA TYR A 296 -8.63 7.69 -5.48
C TYR A 296 -8.45 8.52 -4.22
N VAL A 297 -7.70 7.99 -3.26
CA VAL A 297 -7.34 8.67 -2.01
C VAL A 297 -5.86 8.51 -1.73
N MET A 298 -5.31 9.40 -0.90
CA MET A 298 -3.92 9.27 -0.47
C MET A 298 -3.82 8.28 0.69
N THR A 299 -2.97 7.27 0.56
CA THR A 299 -2.66 6.37 1.69
C THR A 299 -1.75 7.08 2.69
N PRO A 300 -1.66 6.60 3.94
CA PRO A 300 -0.68 7.11 4.90
C PRO A 300 0.78 7.07 4.40
N ALA A 301 1.08 6.19 3.43
CA ALA A 301 2.39 6.07 2.79
C ALA A 301 2.60 7.05 1.63
N GLY A 302 1.70 8.01 1.39
CA GLY A 302 1.86 9.00 0.31
C GLY A 302 1.64 8.43 -1.09
N THR A 303 0.95 7.30 -1.21
CA THR A 303 0.58 6.70 -2.51
C THR A 303 -0.92 6.82 -2.77
N ALA A 304 -1.29 7.22 -3.98
CA ALA A 304 -2.69 7.25 -4.40
C ALA A 304 -3.23 5.83 -4.61
N TYR A 305 -4.37 5.52 -4.00
CA TYR A 305 -5.00 4.20 -4.01
C TYR A 305 -6.52 4.32 -4.26
N PRO A 306 -7.11 3.48 -5.12
CA PRO A 306 -8.54 3.49 -5.36
C PRO A 306 -9.29 2.83 -4.19
N ILE A 307 -10.35 3.48 -3.72
CA ILE A 307 -11.32 2.89 -2.80
C ILE A 307 -12.69 2.82 -3.49
N PHE A 308 -13.43 1.78 -3.13
CA PHE A 308 -14.78 1.50 -3.62
C PHE A 308 -15.75 1.88 -2.52
N CYS A 309 -16.65 2.80 -2.82
CA CYS A 309 -17.60 3.33 -1.85
C CYS A 309 -19.02 3.07 -2.31
N GLU A 310 -19.79 2.41 -1.46
CA GLU A 310 -21.22 2.20 -1.65
C GLU A 310 -21.98 3.52 -1.55
N LEU A 311 -23.04 3.64 -2.34
CA LEU A 311 -23.91 4.82 -2.41
C LEU A 311 -25.34 4.45 -2.09
N THR A 312 -26.01 5.33 -1.35
CA THR A 312 -27.48 5.36 -1.35
C THR A 312 -27.96 6.05 -2.62
N GLN A 313 -29.19 5.74 -3.06
CA GLN A 313 -29.80 6.41 -4.22
C GLN A 313 -29.85 7.95 -4.08
N PRO A 314 -30.21 8.53 -2.91
CA PRO A 314 -30.11 9.97 -2.71
C PRO A 314 -28.69 10.51 -2.89
N MET A 315 -27.67 9.81 -2.39
CA MET A 315 -26.26 10.23 -2.54
C MET A 315 -25.82 10.20 -4.01
N ALA A 316 -26.17 9.16 -4.76
CA ALA A 316 -25.87 9.07 -6.19
C ALA A 316 -26.52 10.21 -6.99
N LEU A 317 -27.76 10.57 -6.65
CA LEU A 317 -28.45 11.71 -7.24
C LEU A 317 -27.75 13.03 -6.90
N ASP A 318 -27.42 13.25 -5.63
CA ASP A 318 -26.78 14.47 -5.15
C ASP A 318 -25.42 14.72 -5.82
N LEU A 319 -24.60 13.67 -5.94
CA LEU A 319 -23.34 13.70 -6.69
C LEU A 319 -23.55 14.18 -8.14
N ARG A 320 -24.55 13.62 -8.84
CA ARG A 320 -24.86 13.99 -10.24
C ARG A 320 -25.35 15.42 -10.35
N THR A 321 -26.26 15.84 -9.48
CA THR A 321 -26.79 17.21 -9.50
C THR A 321 -25.74 18.25 -9.12
N SER A 322 -24.75 17.85 -8.32
CA SER A 322 -23.58 18.66 -7.98
C SER A 322 -22.49 18.68 -9.05
N GLY A 323 -22.72 18.05 -10.21
CA GLY A 323 -21.77 18.01 -11.32
C GLY A 323 -20.52 17.16 -11.05
N VAL A 324 -20.61 16.21 -10.10
CA VAL A 324 -19.50 15.31 -9.79
C VAL A 324 -19.36 14.26 -10.88
N GLY A 325 -18.17 14.19 -11.46
CA GLY A 325 -17.78 13.17 -12.43
C GLY A 325 -16.30 12.81 -12.30
N PRO A 326 -15.78 11.91 -13.17
CA PRO A 326 -14.36 11.56 -13.20
C PRO A 326 -13.46 12.80 -13.17
N GLY A 327 -12.40 12.79 -12.38
CA GLY A 327 -11.48 13.91 -12.14
C GLY A 327 -11.92 14.90 -11.06
N THR A 328 -13.20 14.92 -10.66
CA THR A 328 -13.67 15.85 -9.62
C THR A 328 -13.01 15.54 -8.28
N VAL A 329 -12.51 16.58 -7.60
CA VAL A 329 -11.95 16.45 -6.25
C VAL A 329 -13.05 16.72 -5.24
N ILE A 330 -13.33 15.74 -4.38
CA ILE A 330 -14.36 15.82 -3.36
C ILE A 330 -13.76 15.58 -1.97
N ARG A 331 -14.24 16.33 -0.98
CA ARG A 331 -14.13 15.94 0.42
C ARG A 331 -15.21 14.92 0.72
N MET A 332 -14.85 13.83 1.38
CA MET A 332 -15.75 12.73 1.66
C MET A 332 -15.89 12.51 3.16
N GLY A 333 -17.12 12.33 3.64
CA GLY A 333 -17.39 11.66 4.91
C GLY A 333 -17.74 10.20 4.63
N LEU A 334 -16.86 9.30 5.04
CA LEU A 334 -16.95 7.86 4.81
C LEU A 334 -17.39 7.14 6.08
N TYR A 335 -18.24 6.13 5.93
CA TYR A 335 -18.62 5.21 7.00
C TYR A 335 -18.02 3.82 6.78
N ASN A 336 -17.50 3.25 7.86
CA ASN A 336 -16.91 1.92 7.86
C ASN A 336 -18.00 0.84 8.01
N LEU A 337 -18.42 0.23 6.89
CA LEU A 337 -19.56 -0.69 6.86
C LEU A 337 -19.31 -1.99 7.61
N LEU A 338 -18.08 -2.52 7.55
CA LEU A 338 -17.77 -3.83 8.11
C LEU A 338 -16.78 -3.80 9.27
N GLY A 339 -16.04 -2.72 9.49
CA GLY A 339 -14.94 -2.63 10.45
C GLY A 339 -13.56 -2.50 9.78
N GLY A 340 -13.51 -2.53 8.45
CA GLY A 340 -12.37 -2.14 7.63
C GLY A 340 -12.83 -1.20 6.49
N TRP A 341 -11.92 -0.36 6.00
CA TRP A 341 -12.21 0.70 5.01
C TRP A 341 -12.56 0.21 3.59
N ALA A 342 -12.87 -1.08 3.43
CA ALA A 342 -13.36 -1.69 2.20
C ALA A 342 -14.25 -2.91 2.55
N PRO A 343 -15.55 -2.90 2.23
CA PRO A 343 -16.31 -1.81 1.62
C PRO A 343 -16.54 -0.65 2.61
N ALA A 344 -16.50 0.58 2.09
CA ALA A 344 -16.92 1.78 2.81
C ALA A 344 -18.18 2.35 2.16
N GLN A 345 -18.91 3.21 2.86
CA GLN A 345 -20.02 3.98 2.29
C GLN A 345 -19.65 5.45 2.22
N LEU A 346 -20.00 6.14 1.14
CA LEU A 346 -19.98 7.60 1.10
C LEU A 346 -21.29 8.14 1.69
N CYS A 347 -21.19 8.83 2.83
CA CYS A 347 -22.35 9.35 3.56
C CYS A 347 -22.61 10.84 3.31
N CYS A 348 -21.58 11.61 3.02
CA CYS A 348 -21.67 13.03 2.68
C CYS A 348 -20.44 13.46 1.88
N PHE A 349 -20.56 14.54 1.11
CA PHE A 349 -19.45 15.08 0.35
C PHE A 349 -19.52 16.59 0.18
N ARG A 350 -18.39 17.18 -0.22
CA ARG A 350 -18.30 18.56 -0.71
C ARG A 350 -17.38 18.60 -1.92
N VAL A 351 -17.77 19.32 -2.97
CA VAL A 351 -16.90 19.55 -4.14
C VAL A 351 -15.82 20.56 -3.77
N LEU A 352 -14.55 20.17 -3.95
CA LEU A 352 -13.39 21.02 -3.72
C LEU A 352 -12.83 21.59 -5.02
N LYS A 353 -12.76 20.77 -6.07
CA LYS A 353 -12.35 21.18 -7.42
C LYS A 353 -13.20 20.48 -8.47
N SER A 354 -13.59 21.22 -9.49
CA SER A 354 -14.35 20.70 -10.62
C SER A 354 -13.49 19.85 -11.56
N PHE A 355 -14.15 19.04 -12.41
CA PHE A 355 -13.48 18.30 -13.47
C PHE A 355 -12.63 19.18 -14.38
N GLU A 356 -13.12 20.37 -14.76
CA GLU A 356 -12.39 21.26 -15.68
C GLU A 356 -11.04 21.74 -15.09
N GLU A 357 -10.93 21.83 -13.76
CA GLU A 357 -9.67 22.19 -13.07
C GLU A 357 -8.64 21.04 -13.04
N THR A 358 -9.07 19.81 -13.32
CA THR A 358 -8.21 18.60 -13.25
C THR A 358 -8.06 17.92 -14.60
N LYS A 359 -8.63 18.51 -15.65
CA LYS A 359 -8.73 17.94 -16.98
C LYS A 359 -7.36 17.58 -17.54
N GLY A 360 -7.25 16.36 -18.06
CA GLY A 360 -6.02 15.84 -18.66
C GLY A 360 -5.01 15.27 -17.66
N GLN A 361 -5.33 15.24 -16.36
CA GLN A 361 -4.53 14.56 -15.34
C GLN A 361 -5.20 13.25 -14.91
N SER A 362 -4.40 12.23 -14.62
CA SER A 362 -4.93 11.01 -14.00
C SER A 362 -5.38 11.31 -12.55
N PRO A 363 -6.43 10.67 -12.01
CA PRO A 363 -6.88 10.90 -10.63
C PRO A 363 -5.77 10.73 -9.59
N ALA A 364 -4.91 9.73 -9.79
CA ALA A 364 -3.73 9.51 -8.96
C ALA A 364 -2.76 10.70 -9.00
N MET A 365 -2.57 11.31 -10.17
CA MET A 365 -1.67 12.44 -10.32
C MET A 365 -2.24 13.72 -9.69
N VAL A 366 -3.55 13.96 -9.82
CA VAL A 366 -4.22 15.09 -9.18
C VAL A 366 -3.95 15.10 -7.67
N LEU A 367 -4.06 13.93 -7.02
CA LEU A 367 -3.75 13.78 -5.59
C LEU A 367 -2.27 13.99 -5.27
N THR A 368 -1.38 13.41 -6.07
CA THR A 368 0.07 13.56 -5.88
C THR A 368 0.47 15.02 -5.96
N LEU A 369 0.03 15.74 -7.01
CA LEU A 369 0.32 17.15 -7.20
C LEU A 369 -0.27 18.02 -6.09
N ALA A 370 -1.51 17.74 -5.68
CA ALA A 370 -2.14 18.46 -4.59
C ALA A 370 -1.34 18.32 -3.28
N ASN A 371 -0.91 17.10 -2.92
CA ASN A 371 -0.10 16.83 -1.73
C ASN A 371 1.28 17.50 -1.79
N VAL A 372 1.98 17.38 -2.92
CA VAL A 372 3.28 18.04 -3.11
C VAL A 372 3.15 19.56 -2.95
N SER A 373 2.06 20.15 -3.46
CA SER A 373 1.83 21.59 -3.37
C SER A 373 1.46 22.08 -1.96
N SER A 374 0.69 21.31 -1.20
CA SER A 374 0.18 21.73 0.11
C SER A 374 1.12 21.39 1.27
N ALA A 375 1.87 20.30 1.15
CA ALA A 375 2.67 19.74 2.25
C ALA A 375 3.91 19.03 1.70
N ARG A 376 4.74 19.74 0.91
CA ARG A 376 5.92 19.19 0.21
C ARG A 376 6.78 18.31 1.09
N ASP A 377 7.24 18.83 2.23
CA ASP A 377 8.21 18.15 3.08
C ASP A 377 7.60 16.89 3.70
N GLU A 378 6.34 16.96 4.15
CA GLU A 378 5.60 15.83 4.69
C GLU A 378 5.34 14.76 3.62
N PHE A 379 4.95 15.16 2.41
CA PHE A 379 4.78 14.27 1.27
C PHE A 379 6.08 13.52 0.95
N VAL A 380 7.21 14.23 0.90
CA VAL A 380 8.52 13.63 0.61
C VAL A 380 8.94 12.65 1.71
N LEU A 381 8.85 13.07 2.98
CA LEU A 381 9.22 12.22 4.11
C LEU A 381 8.34 10.98 4.23
N ARG A 382 7.04 11.07 3.91
CA ARG A 382 6.14 9.90 3.91
C ARG A 382 6.42 8.93 2.78
N THR A 383 6.63 9.47 1.58
CA THR A 383 6.76 8.68 0.36
C THR A 383 8.10 7.96 0.30
N TRP A 384 9.19 8.60 0.75
CA TRP A 384 10.55 8.03 0.68
C TRP A 384 11.17 7.69 2.05
N GLY A 385 10.46 7.93 3.15
CA GLY A 385 10.92 7.57 4.49
C GLY A 385 12.22 8.28 4.87
N GLU A 386 13.21 7.52 5.34
CA GLU A 386 14.53 8.04 5.73
C GLU A 386 15.28 8.76 4.59
N TYR A 387 15.07 8.31 3.34
CA TYR A 387 15.64 8.95 2.15
C TYR A 387 14.94 10.27 1.77
N GLY A 388 13.77 10.55 2.36
CA GLY A 388 13.05 11.79 2.12
C GLY A 388 13.88 13.02 2.52
N LYS A 389 14.71 12.91 3.57
CA LYS A 389 15.60 13.99 3.97
C LYS A 389 16.66 14.30 2.91
N GLU A 390 17.27 13.28 2.32
CA GLU A 390 18.26 13.46 1.25
C GLU A 390 17.64 14.10 0.01
N ILE A 391 16.38 13.77 -0.31
CA ILE A 391 15.63 14.39 -1.41
C ILE A 391 15.35 15.87 -1.13
N LEU A 392 14.97 16.22 0.10
CA LEU A 392 14.74 17.61 0.49
C LEU A 392 16.04 18.41 0.47
N ASP A 393 17.12 17.86 1.03
CA ASP A 393 18.45 18.47 1.02
C ASP A 393 18.94 18.68 -0.42
N PHE A 394 18.71 17.71 -1.31
CA PHE A 394 18.99 17.83 -2.74
C PHE A 394 18.18 18.96 -3.39
N ALA A 395 16.87 19.00 -3.13
CA ALA A 395 15.99 20.00 -3.72
C ALA A 395 16.37 21.42 -3.28
N GLU A 396 16.73 21.59 -2.01
CA GLU A 396 17.20 22.86 -1.45
C GLU A 396 18.57 23.25 -2.01
N LYS A 397 19.54 22.33 -1.97
CA LYS A 397 20.91 22.57 -2.43
C LYS A 397 20.99 23.00 -3.90
N TRP A 398 20.16 22.41 -4.75
CA TRP A 398 20.20 22.60 -6.19
C TRP A 398 19.05 23.44 -6.75
N ASP A 399 18.23 24.03 -5.89
CA ASP A 399 17.04 24.82 -6.26
C ASP A 399 16.12 24.07 -7.24
N VAL A 400 15.85 22.80 -6.94
CA VAL A 400 14.98 21.93 -7.74
C VAL A 400 13.55 22.05 -7.23
N ASP A 401 12.66 22.55 -8.08
CA ASP A 401 11.23 22.53 -7.83
C ASP A 401 10.69 21.10 -8.02
N LEU A 402 10.47 20.40 -6.90
CA LEU A 402 9.97 19.03 -6.88
C LEU A 402 8.58 18.90 -7.53
N PHE A 403 7.69 19.90 -7.37
CA PHE A 403 6.38 19.88 -8.01
C PHE A 403 6.53 19.88 -9.53
N LYS A 404 7.41 20.73 -10.03
CA LYS A 404 7.69 20.86 -11.46
C LYS A 404 8.38 19.62 -12.02
N LEU A 405 9.31 19.02 -11.26
CA LEU A 405 9.96 17.76 -11.63
C LEU A 405 8.95 16.62 -11.73
N ILE A 406 8.10 16.44 -10.71
CA ILE A 406 7.07 15.39 -10.67
C ILE A 406 6.07 15.58 -11.83
N THR A 407 5.64 16.82 -12.09
CA THR A 407 4.78 17.14 -13.23
C THR A 407 5.42 16.74 -14.56
N ARG A 408 6.72 17.02 -14.74
CA ARG A 408 7.45 16.69 -15.96
C ARG A 408 7.63 15.18 -16.14
N LEU A 409 7.88 14.46 -15.06
CA LEU A 409 7.98 12.99 -15.07
C LEU A 409 6.65 12.36 -15.52
N GLU A 410 5.51 12.85 -15.02
CA GLU A 410 4.19 12.39 -15.47
C GLU A 410 3.95 12.67 -16.96
N GLN A 411 4.29 13.87 -17.45
CA GLN A 411 4.17 14.21 -18.87
C GLN A 411 4.97 13.28 -19.78
N LYS A 412 6.07 12.71 -19.26
CA LYS A 412 6.90 11.71 -19.95
C LYS A 412 6.39 10.27 -19.78
N GLY A 413 5.33 10.05 -19.01
CA GLY A 413 4.86 8.72 -18.61
C GLY A 413 5.84 7.99 -17.70
N GLN A 414 6.72 8.72 -17.01
CA GLN A 414 7.74 8.16 -16.13
C GLN A 414 7.21 8.10 -14.68
N ASN A 415 7.56 7.03 -13.98
CA ASN A 415 7.20 6.90 -12.57
C ASN A 415 7.96 7.95 -11.73
N TYR A 416 7.21 8.81 -11.05
CA TYR A 416 7.79 9.92 -10.29
C TYR A 416 8.69 9.48 -9.13
N LEU A 417 8.44 8.31 -8.52
CA LEU A 417 9.29 7.75 -7.46
C LEU A 417 10.69 7.47 -7.98
N SER A 418 10.78 6.77 -9.11
CA SER A 418 12.06 6.48 -9.76
C SER A 418 12.71 7.74 -10.33
N GLY A 419 11.95 8.64 -10.94
CA GLY A 419 12.51 9.85 -11.56
C GLY A 419 13.11 10.82 -10.54
N VAL A 420 12.49 10.97 -9.36
CA VAL A 420 13.07 11.74 -8.25
C VAL A 420 14.36 11.07 -7.74
N GLY A 421 14.38 9.75 -7.61
CA GLY A 421 15.58 9.00 -7.23
C GLY A 421 16.73 9.15 -8.23
N ILE A 422 16.44 9.15 -9.53
CA ILE A 422 17.46 9.40 -10.57
C ILE A 422 17.97 10.83 -10.48
N ALA A 423 17.08 11.81 -10.30
CA ALA A 423 17.46 13.21 -10.13
C ALA A 423 18.39 13.38 -8.91
N LEU A 424 18.10 12.71 -7.80
CA LEU A 424 18.96 12.66 -6.62
C LEU A 424 20.36 12.13 -6.98
N GLY A 425 20.45 11.02 -7.70
CA GLY A 425 21.72 10.41 -8.12
C GLY A 425 22.60 11.31 -9.01
N LEU A 426 22.04 12.34 -9.66
CA LEU A 426 22.84 13.32 -10.42
C LEU A 426 23.84 14.05 -9.53
N GLN A 427 23.55 14.24 -8.23
CA GLN A 427 24.45 14.95 -7.34
C GLN A 427 25.75 14.17 -7.03
N ASP A 428 25.71 12.85 -7.17
CA ASP A 428 26.87 11.98 -6.94
C ASP A 428 27.71 11.86 -8.22
N MET A 429 27.07 12.03 -9.38
CA MET A 429 27.69 11.90 -10.69
C MET A 429 28.26 13.22 -11.22
N PHE A 430 27.70 14.35 -10.82
CA PHE A 430 28.00 15.66 -11.39
C PHE A 430 28.26 16.73 -10.32
N HIS A 431 29.22 17.61 -10.62
CA HIS A 431 29.56 18.75 -9.77
C HIS A 431 28.52 19.88 -9.82
N PHE A 432 27.60 19.81 -10.77
CA PHE A 432 26.56 20.82 -10.94
C PHE A 432 25.26 20.15 -11.40
N VAL A 433 24.18 20.43 -10.67
CA VAL A 433 22.82 20.05 -11.03
C VAL A 433 21.98 21.32 -11.18
N ALA A 434 21.10 21.35 -12.18
CA ALA A 434 20.12 22.42 -12.36
C ALA A 434 18.81 21.87 -12.90
N GLN A 435 17.74 22.63 -12.71
CA GLN A 435 16.44 22.32 -13.28
C GLN A 435 16.16 23.12 -14.55
N CYS A 436 15.75 22.43 -15.60
CA CYS A 436 15.26 23.01 -16.84
C CYS A 436 13.94 23.76 -16.63
N PRO A 437 13.64 24.81 -17.43
CA PRO A 437 12.32 25.43 -17.44
C PRO A 437 11.13 24.48 -17.67
N CYS A 438 11.32 23.29 -18.25
CA CYS A 438 10.25 22.29 -18.35
C CYS A 438 10.08 21.41 -17.10
N GLY A 439 11.00 21.46 -16.13
CA GLY A 439 10.99 20.65 -14.91
C GLY A 439 12.04 19.55 -14.84
N ASP A 440 12.71 19.21 -15.95
CA ASP A 440 13.75 18.18 -15.98
C ASP A 440 14.97 18.57 -15.13
N ALA A 441 15.51 17.61 -14.38
CA ALA A 441 16.80 17.76 -13.71
C ALA A 441 17.95 17.41 -14.67
N ILE A 442 18.98 18.26 -14.70
CA ILE A 442 20.14 18.10 -15.59
C ILE A 442 21.41 18.13 -14.74
N GLY A 443 22.24 17.10 -14.87
CA GLY A 443 23.58 17.03 -14.28
C GLY A 443 24.65 17.30 -15.35
N MET A 444 25.63 18.15 -15.05
CA MET A 444 26.76 18.42 -15.96
C MET A 444 27.99 18.98 -15.21
N PRO A 445 29.17 19.04 -15.83
CA PRO A 445 30.32 19.75 -15.26
C PRO A 445 30.05 21.26 -15.09
N THR A 446 30.51 21.86 -13.99
CA THR A 446 30.28 23.29 -13.67
C THR A 446 30.77 24.23 -14.77
N THR A 447 31.94 23.95 -15.37
CA THR A 447 32.51 24.76 -16.45
C THR A 447 31.64 24.75 -17.71
N LEU A 448 31.02 23.61 -18.01
CA LEU A 448 30.09 23.47 -19.13
C LEU A 448 28.77 24.19 -18.85
N ALA A 449 28.24 24.07 -17.63
CA ALA A 449 27.04 24.79 -17.21
C ALA A 449 27.18 26.30 -17.36
N ILE A 450 28.30 26.88 -16.90
CA ILE A 450 28.58 28.31 -17.02
C ILE A 450 28.59 28.74 -18.49
N ARG A 451 29.28 28.00 -19.36
CA ARG A 451 29.36 28.31 -20.79
C ARG A 451 28.00 28.21 -21.49
N LEU A 452 27.22 27.17 -21.19
CA LEU A 452 25.89 26.99 -21.76
C LEU A 452 24.93 28.10 -21.34
N ARG A 453 24.98 28.56 -20.08
CA ARG A 453 24.11 29.64 -19.59
C ARG A 453 24.29 30.94 -20.37
N VAL A 454 25.50 31.24 -20.84
CA VAL A 454 25.78 32.44 -21.64
C VAL A 454 25.06 32.40 -23.01
N LEU A 455 24.76 31.21 -23.52
CA LEU A 455 24.05 31.04 -24.79
C LEU A 455 22.54 31.31 -24.68
N TYR A 456 21.98 31.38 -23.46
CA TYR A 456 20.56 31.62 -23.25
C TYR A 456 20.31 33.01 -22.66
N PRO A 457 19.41 33.82 -23.25
CA PRO A 457 19.11 35.18 -22.76
C PRO A 457 18.61 35.24 -21.31
N ASP A 458 17.97 34.18 -20.84
CA ASP A 458 17.44 34.04 -19.48
C ASP A 458 18.45 33.41 -18.50
N GLY A 459 19.65 33.03 -18.97
CA GLY A 459 20.65 32.32 -18.18
C GLY A 459 20.22 30.93 -17.71
N LYS A 460 19.11 30.37 -18.23
CA LYS A 460 18.56 29.08 -17.79
C LYS A 460 19.02 27.95 -18.70
N LEU A 461 19.44 26.85 -18.10
CA LEU A 461 19.82 25.65 -18.84
C LEU A 461 18.58 24.95 -19.41
N ARG A 462 18.73 24.39 -20.61
CA ARG A 462 17.66 23.70 -21.33
C ARG A 462 18.05 22.24 -21.54
N CYS A 463 17.08 21.33 -21.40
CA CYS A 463 17.25 19.93 -21.80
C CYS A 463 17.05 19.79 -23.31
N GLU A 464 17.42 18.65 -23.90
CA GLU A 464 17.24 18.37 -25.33
C GLU A 464 15.80 18.57 -25.83
N SER A 465 14.79 18.32 -24.98
CA SER A 465 13.41 18.57 -25.37
C SER A 465 13.07 20.07 -25.49
N CYS A 466 13.75 20.93 -24.73
CA CYS A 466 13.51 22.38 -24.73
C CYS A 466 14.45 23.15 -25.65
N ASP A 467 15.54 22.51 -26.07
CA ASP A 467 16.47 23.01 -27.07
C ASP A 467 16.94 21.83 -27.94
N PRO A 468 16.28 21.57 -29.08
CA PRO A 468 16.67 20.52 -30.01
C PRO A 468 18.09 20.69 -30.59
N GLU A 469 18.66 21.90 -30.52
CA GLU A 469 20.03 22.18 -30.97
C GLU A 469 21.07 22.03 -29.84
N LEU A 470 20.66 21.59 -28.63
CA LEU A 470 21.53 21.48 -27.47
C LEU A 470 22.78 20.64 -27.77
N GLU A 471 22.62 19.53 -28.50
CA GLU A 471 23.74 18.67 -28.87
C GLU A 471 24.76 19.38 -29.78
N SER A 472 24.29 20.20 -30.73
CA SER A 472 25.17 21.00 -31.60
C SER A 472 25.93 22.05 -30.79
N LYS A 473 25.22 22.78 -29.91
CA LYS A 473 25.82 23.78 -29.01
C LYS A 473 26.86 23.16 -28.08
N LEU A 474 26.57 21.96 -27.56
CA LEU A 474 27.52 21.18 -26.74
C LEU A 474 28.77 20.79 -27.53
N ARG A 475 28.64 20.40 -28.81
CA ARG A 475 29.79 20.07 -29.66
C ARG A 475 30.65 21.29 -29.94
N GLU A 476 30.05 22.44 -30.25
CA GLU A 476 30.75 23.71 -30.47
C GLU A 476 31.52 24.18 -29.22
N LEU A 477 30.93 24.02 -28.03
CA LEU A 477 31.56 24.34 -26.76
C LEU A 477 32.68 23.36 -26.36
N ASN A 478 32.62 22.12 -26.84
CA ASN A 478 33.59 21.05 -26.60
C ASN A 478 34.69 20.94 -27.66
N SER A 479 34.76 21.84 -28.67
CA SER A 479 35.87 21.92 -29.63
C SER A 479 37.22 22.40 -29.03
N GLY A 480 37.33 22.50 -27.70
CA GLY A 480 38.60 22.63 -26.97
C GLY A 480 39.04 21.28 -26.37
N PRO A 481 40.34 21.05 -26.10
CA PRO A 481 40.81 19.71 -25.76
C PRO A 481 40.35 19.28 -24.35
N VAL A 482 39.64 18.15 -24.30
CA VAL A 482 39.57 17.09 -23.26
C VAL A 482 38.17 16.75 -22.69
N ARG A 483 37.87 15.44 -22.80
CA ARG A 483 36.92 14.53 -22.10
C ARG A 483 35.41 14.69 -22.30
N LYS A 484 34.85 13.64 -22.93
CA LYS A 484 33.43 13.33 -23.17
C LYS A 484 32.54 13.79 -22.00
N ALA A 485 31.62 14.71 -22.30
CA ALA A 485 30.40 14.88 -21.53
C ALA A 485 29.65 13.53 -21.55
N GLY A 486 29.46 12.94 -20.37
CA GLY A 486 28.56 11.81 -20.20
C GLY A 486 27.13 12.33 -20.24
N TYR A 487 26.43 12.07 -21.34
CA TYR A 487 25.00 12.23 -21.42
C TYR A 487 24.38 10.86 -21.17
N VAL A 488 23.44 10.76 -20.22
CA VAL A 488 22.58 9.59 -20.10
C VAL A 488 21.34 9.90 -20.93
N PRO A 489 21.20 9.35 -22.15
CA PRO A 489 19.96 9.49 -22.89
C PRO A 489 18.85 8.79 -22.10
N TRP A 490 17.73 9.49 -21.95
CA TRP A 490 16.55 9.03 -21.20
C TRP A 490 15.68 8.08 -22.00
#